data_AF-A0A3L8BE43-F1
#
_entry.id   AF-A0A3L8BE43-F1
#
_cell.length_a   1.000
_cell.length_b   1.000
_cell.length_c   1.000
_cell.angle_alpha   90.00
_cell.angle_beta   90.00
_cell.angle_gamma   90.00
#
_symmetry.space_group_name_H-M   'P 1'
#
loop_
_entity.id
_entity.type
_entity.pdbx_description
1 polymer ?
#
loop_
_entity_poly.entity_id
_entity_poly.type
_entity_poly.pdbx_seq_one_letter_code
_entity_poly.pdbx_strand_id
1 'polypeptide(L)'
;MESLIEKTLYASRWIMAPVYLGLSILLLVLAFKFFQELIHILPALLTMPEQTLILKILTLVDLTLVGSLVVMVMFSGYENFVSKIDIDEGGEKLSWLGKMDSGSLKL
;
A
#
# COMPACT_ATOMS: atom_id res chain seq x y z
N MET A 1 23.46 14.37 11.32
CA MET A 1 22.12 14.37 10.70
C MET A 1 21.76 13.00 10.12
N GLU A 2 22.73 12.17 9.72
CA GLU A 2 22.51 10.81 9.19
C GLU A 2 21.79 9.88 10.20
N SER A 3 22.12 9.93 11.49
CA SER A 3 21.48 9.08 12.52
C SER A 3 20.02 9.43 12.85
N LEU A 4 19.56 10.65 12.55
CA LEU A 4 18.16 11.03 12.72
C LEU A 4 17.30 10.49 11.58
N ILE A 5 17.85 10.43 10.36
CA ILE A 5 17.18 9.90 9.17
C ILE A 5 17.08 8.37 9.25
N GLU A 6 18.13 7.68 9.71
CA GLU A 6 18.05 6.23 9.97
C GLU A 6 17.01 5.91 11.05
N LYS A 7 17.00 6.63 12.18
CA LYS A 7 16.02 6.38 13.25
C LYS A 7 14.57 6.64 12.81
N THR A 8 14.31 7.65 11.98
CA THR A 8 12.97 7.91 11.44
C THR A 8 12.58 6.86 10.38
N LEU A 9 13.53 6.35 9.58
CA LEU A 9 13.30 5.23 8.66
C LEU A 9 12.96 3.92 9.39
N TYR A 10 13.69 3.57 10.44
CA TYR A 10 13.39 2.39 11.26
C TYR A 10 12.02 2.50 11.96
N ALA A 11 11.65 3.70 12.43
CA ALA A 11 10.33 3.94 13.01
C ALA A 11 9.18 3.82 11.98
N SER A 12 9.44 4.14 10.71
CA SER A 12 8.46 4.04 9.62
C SER A 12 7.99 2.60 9.38
N ARG A 13 8.87 1.60 9.50
CA ARG A 13 8.50 0.16 9.39
C ARG A 13 7.38 -0.22 10.38
N TRP A 14 7.42 0.33 11.60
CA TRP A 14 6.42 0.03 12.64
C TRP A 14 5.06 0.69 12.38
N ILE A 15 5.02 1.85 11.72
CA ILE A 15 3.77 2.52 11.31
C ILE A 15 3.18 1.86 10.06
N MET A 16 4.02 1.36 9.17
CA MET A 16 3.57 0.68 7.95
C MET A 16 2.78 -0.61 8.24
N ALA A 17 3.21 -1.41 9.21
CA ALA A 17 2.54 -2.66 9.57
C ALA A 17 1.03 -2.49 9.90
N PRO A 18 0.61 -1.60 10.83
CA PRO A 18 -0.80 -1.38 11.12
C PRO A 18 -1.56 -0.74 9.96
N VAL A 19 -0.90 0.09 9.13
CA VAL A 19 -1.53 0.69 7.94
C VAL A 19 -1.90 -0.38 6.90
N TYR A 20 -0.99 -1.28 6.55
CA TYR A 20 -1.29 -2.37 5.60
C TYR A 20 -2.32 -3.36 6.15
N LEU A 21 -2.30 -3.60 7.47
CA LEU A 21 -3.32 -4.40 8.13
C LEU A 21 -4.70 -3.73 8.03
N GLY A 22 -4.77 -2.42 8.26
CA GLY A 22 -5.98 -1.62 8.07
C GLY A 22 -6.49 -1.66 6.62
N LEU A 23 -5.61 -1.51 5.63
CA LEU A 23 -5.96 -1.61 4.21
C LEU A 23 -6.47 -3.01 3.83
N SER A 24 -5.90 -4.06 4.41
CA SER A 24 -6.37 -5.45 4.22
C SER A 24 -7.78 -5.66 4.78
N ILE A 25 -8.04 -5.14 5.99
CA ILE A 25 -9.39 -5.16 6.59
C ILE A 25 -10.37 -4.35 5.73
N LEU A 26 -9.94 -3.19 5.23
CA LEU A 26 -10.77 -2.34 4.36
C LEU A 26 -11.16 -3.07 3.08
N LEU A 27 -10.24 -3.81 2.45
CA LEU A 27 -10.54 -4.64 1.28
C LEU A 27 -11.58 -5.72 1.60
N LEU A 28 -11.46 -6.39 2.75
CA LEU A 28 -12.44 -7.38 3.18
C LEU A 28 -13.83 -6.76 3.39
N VAL A 29 -13.90 -5.57 3.99
CA VAL A 29 -15.16 -4.83 4.19
C VAL A 29 -15.77 -4.44 2.85
N LEU A 30 -14.97 -3.91 1.91
CA LEU A 30 -15.43 -3.55 0.57
C LEU A 30 -15.95 -4.77 -0.20
N ALA A 31 -15.22 -5.88 -0.18
CA ALA A 31 -15.62 -7.12 -0.81
C ALA A 31 -16.94 -7.64 -0.22
N PHE A 32 -17.05 -7.69 1.11
CA PHE A 32 -18.28 -8.09 1.79
C PHE A 32 -19.45 -7.20 1.38
N LYS A 33 -19.26 -5.87 1.34
CA LYS A 33 -20.32 -4.95 0.94
C LYS A 33 -20.72 -5.10 -0.51
N PHE A 34 -19.77 -5.32 -1.41
CA PHE A 34 -20.04 -5.61 -2.81
C PHE A 34 -20.95 -6.83 -2.98
N PHE A 35 -20.61 -7.96 -2.35
CA PHE A 35 -21.43 -9.17 -2.43
C PHE A 35 -22.79 -8.99 -1.78
N GLN A 36 -22.87 -8.29 -0.64
CA GLN A 36 -24.14 -7.99 0.00
C GLN A 36 -25.07 -7.22 -0.95
N GLU A 37 -24.56 -6.18 -1.60
CA GLU A 37 -25.36 -5.35 -2.49
C GLU A 37 -25.75 -6.10 -3.77
N LEU A 38 -24.85 -6.93 -4.30
CA LEU A 38 -25.12 -7.83 -5.43
C LEU A 38 -26.30 -8.78 -5.12
N ILE A 39 -26.28 -9.41 -3.94
CA ILE A 39 -27.34 -10.34 -3.50
C ILE A 39 -28.67 -9.59 -3.29
N HIS A 40 -28.66 -8.32 -2.90
CA HIS A 40 -29.88 -7.52 -2.77
C HIS A 40 -30.47 -7.11 -4.12
N ILE A 41 -29.62 -6.84 -5.12
CA ILE A 41 -30.05 -6.36 -6.43
C ILE A 41 -30.65 -7.50 -7.27
N LEU A 42 -30.02 -8.68 -7.28
CA LEU A 42 -30.44 -9.83 -8.10
C LEU A 42 -31.95 -10.19 -8.00
N PRO A 43 -32.52 -10.42 -6.80
CA PRO A 43 -33.94 -10.77 -6.68
C PRO A 43 -34.86 -9.58 -7.00
N ALA A 44 -34.37 -8.34 -6.84
CA ALA A 44 -35.15 -7.12 -7.05
C ALA A 44 -35.12 -6.62 -8.50
N LEU A 45 -34.38 -7.26 -9.41
CA LEU A 45 -34.22 -6.84 -10.82
C LEU A 45 -35.54 -6.65 -11.56
N LEU A 46 -36.53 -7.50 -11.27
CA LEU A 46 -37.82 -7.49 -11.98
C LEU A 46 -38.85 -6.55 -11.35
N THR A 47 -38.60 -6.08 -10.12
CA THR A 47 -39.55 -5.29 -9.34
C THR A 47 -39.04 -3.87 -9.05
N MET A 48 -37.74 -3.60 -9.24
CA MET A 48 -37.15 -2.28 -9.04
C MET A 48 -37.39 -1.35 -10.24
N PRO A 49 -37.64 -0.06 -9.98
CA PRO A 49 -37.65 0.95 -11.03
C PRO A 49 -36.24 1.16 -11.62
N GLU A 50 -36.19 1.47 -12.91
CA GLU A 50 -34.95 1.60 -13.71
C GLU A 50 -33.95 2.58 -13.09
N GLN A 51 -34.41 3.74 -12.61
CA GLN A 51 -33.55 4.73 -11.98
C GLN A 51 -32.84 4.21 -10.73
N THR A 52 -33.54 3.45 -9.88
CA THR A 52 -32.92 2.85 -8.69
C THR A 52 -31.93 1.77 -9.07
N LEU A 53 -32.24 0.98 -10.11
CA LEU A 53 -31.32 -0.04 -10.61
C LEU A 53 -30.01 0.57 -11.10
N ILE A 54 -30.06 1.65 -11.89
CA ILE A 54 -28.87 2.37 -12.37
C ILE A 54 -28.02 2.88 -11.21
N LEU A 55 -28.63 3.51 -10.20
CA LEU A 55 -27.92 4.00 -9.02
C LEU A 55 -27.24 2.88 -8.23
N LYS A 56 -27.90 1.72 -8.10
CA LYS A 56 -27.34 0.53 -7.45
C LYS A 56 -26.15 -0.04 -8.22
N ILE A 57 -26.23 -0.09 -9.54
CA ILE A 57 -25.12 -0.51 -10.40
C ILE A 57 -23.94 0.47 -10.28
N LEU A 58 -24.21 1.78 -10.32
CA LEU A 58 -23.15 2.79 -10.15
C LEU A 58 -22.44 2.63 -8.80
N THR A 59 -23.19 2.36 -7.73
CA THR A 59 -22.62 2.07 -6.40
C THR A 59 -21.70 0.83 -6.43
N LEU A 60 -22.08 -0.24 -7.12
CA LEU A 60 -21.22 -1.44 -7.26
C LEU A 60 -19.94 -1.13 -8.04
N VAL A 61 -20.04 -0.32 -9.10
CA VAL A 61 -18.88 0.14 -9.87
C VAL A 61 -17.95 0.97 -8.99
N ASP A 62 -18.50 1.92 -8.22
CA ASP A 62 -17.73 2.76 -7.30
C ASP A 62 -16.99 1.91 -6.25
N LEU A 63 -17.65 0.93 -5.64
CA LEU A 63 -17.01 0.00 -4.70
C LEU A 63 -15.84 -0.75 -5.34
N THR A 64 -15.97 -1.15 -6.60
CA THR A 64 -14.92 -1.86 -7.35
C THR A 64 -13.75 -0.93 -7.67
N LEU A 65 -14.03 0.32 -8.06
CA LEU A 65 -13.01 1.33 -8.32
C LEU A 65 -12.23 1.68 -7.05
N VAL A 66 -12.92 1.88 -5.93
CA VAL A 66 -12.30 2.10 -4.62
C VAL A 66 -11.45 0.90 -4.22
N GLY A 67 -11.95 -0.33 -4.38
CA GLY A 67 -11.17 -1.54 -4.11
C GLY A 67 -9.89 -1.61 -4.94
N SER A 68 -9.98 -1.31 -6.24
CA SER A 68 -8.83 -1.30 -7.15
C SER A 68 -7.79 -0.25 -6.74
N LEU A 69 -8.26 0.92 -6.30
CA LEU A 69 -7.40 1.99 -5.78
C LEU A 69 -6.71 1.57 -4.48
N VAL A 70 -7.41 0.92 -3.56
CA VAL A 70 -6.82 0.40 -2.32
C VAL A 70 -5.71 -0.61 -2.64
N VAL A 71 -5.96 -1.55 -3.56
CA VAL A 71 -4.95 -2.52 -4.01
C VAL A 71 -3.72 -1.81 -4.61
N MET A 72 -3.94 -0.81 -5.46
CA MET A 72 -2.86 -0.03 -6.06
C MET A 72 -2.02 0.69 -4.99
N VAL A 73 -2.67 1.30 -4.00
CA VAL A 73 -2.00 1.96 -2.87
C VAL A 73 -1.22 0.95 -2.04
N MET A 74 -1.74 -0.26 -1.82
CA MET A 74 -1.03 -1.31 -1.11
C MET A 74 0.27 -1.71 -1.82
N PHE A 75 0.22 -2.00 -3.12
CA PHE A 75 1.41 -2.41 -3.87
C PHE A 75 2.42 -1.27 -4.04
N SER A 76 1.95 -0.09 -4.45
CA SER A 76 2.82 1.09 -4.64
C SER A 76 3.43 1.57 -3.31
N GLY A 77 2.65 1.53 -2.22
CA GLY A 77 3.16 1.84 -0.90
C GLY A 77 4.24 0.84 -0.47
N TYR A 78 4.00 -0.46 -0.68
CA TYR A 78 4.93 -1.50 -0.25
C TYR A 78 6.26 -1.38 -1.00
N GLU A 79 6.20 -1.15 -2.31
CA GLU A 79 7.39 -0.94 -3.14
C GLU A 79 8.17 0.32 -2.72
N ASN A 80 7.48 1.44 -2.51
CA ASN A 80 8.16 2.71 -2.23
C ASN A 80 8.73 2.81 -0.81
N PHE A 81 8.07 2.22 0.18
CA PHE A 81 8.42 2.42 1.59
C PHE A 81 8.98 1.19 2.27
N VAL A 82 8.62 -0.03 1.88
CA VAL A 82 9.18 -1.25 2.50
C VAL A 82 10.35 -1.78 1.67
N SER A 83 10.14 -1.99 0.36
CA SER A 83 11.15 -2.59 -0.53
C SER A 83 12.40 -1.72 -0.65
N LYS A 84 12.26 -0.40 -0.87
CA LYS A 84 13.42 0.50 -0.96
C LYS A 84 14.23 0.60 0.34
N ILE A 85 13.58 0.50 1.51
CA ILE A 85 14.27 0.51 2.81
C ILE A 85 15.04 -0.81 3.02
N ASP A 86 14.45 -1.94 2.63
CA ASP A 86 15.06 -3.27 2.80
C ASP A 86 16.25 -3.52 1.84
N ILE A 87 16.22 -2.92 0.63
CA ILE A 87 17.33 -3.01 -0.33
C ILE A 87 18.55 -2.17 0.10
N ASP A 88 18.36 -1.11 0.89
CA ASP A 88 19.47 -0.27 1.41
C ASP A 88 20.22 -0.93 2.58
N GLU A 89 19.66 -1.97 3.21
CA GLU A 89 20.32 -2.78 4.25
C GLU A 89 21.30 -3.82 3.65
N GLY A 90 21.28 -4.08 2.34
CA GLY A 90 22.05 -5.14 1.69
C GLY A 90 22.69 -4.74 0.36
N GLY A 91 23.73 -3.88 0.39
CA GLY A 91 24.46 -3.54 -0.83
C GLY A 91 25.63 -2.58 -0.68
N GLU A 92 26.73 -3.04 -0.10
CA GLU A 92 28.11 -2.68 -0.45
C GLU A 92 28.37 -1.32 -1.14
N LYS A 93 28.34 -0.20 -0.40
CA LYS A 93 28.90 1.08 -0.91
C LYS A 93 29.88 1.82 -0.02
N LEU A 94 30.41 1.18 1.03
CA LEU A 94 31.37 1.83 1.94
C LEU A 94 32.59 0.96 2.35
N SER A 95 32.89 -0.15 1.66
CA SER A 95 34.15 -0.89 1.91
C SER A 95 35.37 -0.23 1.25
N TRP A 96 35.20 0.36 0.06
CA TRP A 96 36.27 1.03 -0.71
C TRP A 96 36.68 2.39 -0.12
N LEU A 97 35.75 3.12 0.51
CA LEU A 97 35.96 4.51 0.91
C LEU A 97 36.70 4.64 2.25
N GLY A 98 36.72 3.57 3.05
CA GLY A 98 37.40 3.52 4.35
C GLY A 98 38.81 2.90 4.31
N LYS A 99 39.28 2.40 3.17
CA LYS A 99 40.63 1.83 2.99
C LYS A 99 41.62 2.78 2.33
N MET A 100 41.19 3.99 1.94
CA MET A 100 42.10 5.06 1.53
C MET A 100 42.58 5.85 2.77
N ASP A 101 43.12 5.10 3.73
CA ASP A 101 43.79 5.63 4.90
C ASP A 101 45.10 6.30 4.45
N SER A 102 45.05 7.62 4.38
CA SER A 102 45.92 8.59 5.08
C SER A 102 47.46 8.37 5.19
N GLY A 103 48.07 7.37 4.56
CA GLY A 103 49.49 7.04 4.74
C GLY A 103 50.42 7.26 3.54
N SER A 104 49.92 7.43 2.31
CA SER A 104 50.77 7.27 1.11
C SER A 104 51.18 8.56 0.39
N LEU A 105 50.92 9.74 0.95
CA LEU A 105 51.53 11.01 0.50
C LEU A 105 52.47 11.57 1.58
N LYS A 106 53.40 10.72 2.01
CA LYS A 106 54.72 11.17 2.49
C LYS A 106 55.77 10.55 1.55
N LEU A 107 56.16 11.33 0.56
CA LEU A 107 57.52 11.58 0.06
C LEU A 107 57.44 12.51 -1.15
#